data_AF-A0A1U7IG93-F1
#
_entry.id   AF-A0A1U7IG93-F1
#
_cell.length_a   1.000
_cell.length_b   1.000
_cell.length_c   1.000
_cell.angle_alpha   90.00
_cell.angle_beta   90.00
_cell.angle_gamma   90.00
#
_symmetry.space_group_name_H-M   'P 1'
#
loop_
_entity.id
_entity.type
_entity.pdbx_description
1 polymer ?
#
loop_
_entity_poly.entity_id
_entity_poly.type
_entity_poly.pdbx_seq_one_letter_code
_entity_poly.pdbx_strand_id
1 'polypeptide(L)'
;MSPPGANVHETTENYLNHPTFGLLYGVCPLQDNQELFTTIYAMRLFFVITYNGVDIHVEPVGRADSRLLIENYLRRLREQGNLQEYKKILCRYQQIFQVKTVAL
;
A
#
# COMPACT_ATOMS: atom_id res chain seq x y z
N MET A 1 19.72 21.07 -14.62
CA MET A 1 19.29 21.53 -13.29
C MET A 1 17.91 20.97 -13.02
N SER A 2 17.81 19.94 -12.18
CA SER A 2 16.52 19.40 -11.73
C SER A 2 16.07 20.16 -10.48
N PRO A 3 14.75 20.38 -10.27
CA PRO A 3 14.27 21.17 -9.14
C PRO A 3 14.45 20.42 -7.81
N PRO A 4 14.76 21.12 -6.71
CA PRO A 4 14.83 20.53 -5.38
C PRO A 4 13.40 20.41 -4.81
N GLY A 5 12.95 19.20 -4.51
CA GLY A 5 11.67 18.98 -3.82
C GLY A 5 10.76 17.90 -4.40
N ALA A 6 11.14 17.26 -5.51
CA ALA A 6 10.48 16.01 -5.89
C ALA A 6 11.11 14.87 -5.09
N ASN A 7 10.60 14.61 -3.88
CA ASN A 7 10.66 13.26 -3.32
C ASN A 7 9.81 12.37 -4.22
N VAL A 8 10.37 12.03 -5.39
CA VAL A 8 9.93 10.92 -6.19
C VAL A 8 10.31 9.71 -5.36
N HIS A 9 9.40 9.25 -4.50
CA HIS A 9 9.44 7.85 -4.13
C HIS A 9 9.23 7.11 -5.45
N GLU A 10 10.34 6.66 -6.03
CA GLU A 10 10.34 5.86 -7.24
C GLU A 10 9.30 4.76 -7.08
N THR A 11 8.51 4.63 -8.14
CA THR A 11 7.43 3.67 -8.34
C THR A 11 8.00 2.26 -8.50
N THR A 12 8.82 1.84 -7.55
CA THR A 12 9.43 0.52 -7.47
C THR A 12 8.45 -0.35 -6.72
N GLU A 13 8.09 -1.49 -7.29
CA GLU A 13 7.31 -2.48 -6.56
C GLU A 13 8.03 -2.80 -5.23
N ASN A 14 7.41 -2.44 -4.11
CA ASN A 14 8.01 -2.59 -2.80
C ASN A 14 7.63 -3.96 -2.23
N TYR A 15 8.64 -4.77 -1.91
CA TYR A 15 8.46 -6.12 -1.39
C TYR A 15 9.20 -6.29 -0.08
N LEU A 16 8.56 -6.94 0.88
CA LEU A 16 9.14 -7.24 2.19
C LEU A 16 8.93 -8.71 2.54
N ASN A 17 9.95 -9.40 3.05
CA ASN A 17 9.80 -10.79 3.47
C ASN A 17 9.39 -10.87 4.94
N HIS A 18 8.19 -11.39 5.20
CA HIS A 18 7.70 -11.63 6.56
C HIS A 18 8.09 -13.05 7.01
N PRO A 19 8.69 -13.24 8.21
CA PRO A 19 9.17 -14.54 8.68
C PRO A 19 8.12 -15.66 8.61
N THR A 20 6.85 -15.32 8.89
CA THR A 20 5.73 -16.28 8.92
C THR A 20 4.95 -16.36 7.60
N PHE A 21 4.79 -15.25 6.88
CA PHE A 21 3.81 -15.14 5.78
C PHE A 21 4.48 -15.00 4.41
N GLY A 22 5.81 -15.01 4.37
CA GLY A 22 6.58 -14.86 3.16
C GLY A 22 6.45 -13.45 2.59
N LEU A 23 6.41 -13.36 1.26
CA LEU A 23 6.48 -12.08 0.57
C LEU A 23 5.21 -11.23 0.77
N LEU A 24 5.43 -10.02 1.23
CA LEU A 24 4.45 -8.95 1.32
C LEU A 24 4.67 -7.96 0.18
N TYR A 25 3.57 -7.41 -0.32
CA TYR A 25 3.54 -6.40 -1.36
C TYR A 25 3.07 -5.05 -0.80
N GLY A 26 3.83 -3.98 -1.05
CA GLY A 26 3.54 -2.61 -0.62
C GLY A 26 2.38 -2.00 -1.41
N VAL A 27 1.26 -1.75 -0.74
CA VAL A 27 0.00 -1.30 -1.34
C VAL A 27 -0.01 0.22 -1.54
N CYS A 28 0.28 0.97 -0.48
CA CYS A 28 0.35 2.43 -0.53
C CYS A 28 1.08 3.01 0.69
N PRO A 29 1.76 4.16 0.55
CA PRO A 29 2.32 4.88 1.68
C PRO A 29 1.22 5.48 2.56
N LEU A 30 1.52 5.59 3.85
CA LEU A 30 0.70 6.21 4.88
C LEU A 30 1.42 7.45 5.43
N GLN A 31 1.05 7.92 6.62
CA GLN A 31 1.75 9.02 7.30
C GLN A 31 2.92 8.47 8.14
N ASP A 32 3.78 9.33 8.67
CA ASP A 32 4.77 8.98 9.69
C ASP A 32 5.69 7.80 9.34
N ASN A 33 6.20 7.78 8.10
CA ASN A 33 7.04 6.70 7.58
C ASN A 33 6.39 5.31 7.66
N GLN A 34 5.06 5.27 7.54
CA GLN A 34 4.30 4.04 7.48
C GLN A 34 3.92 3.68 6.05
N GLU A 35 3.74 2.39 5.82
CA GLU A 35 3.27 1.87 4.54
C GLU A 35 2.38 0.64 4.77
N LEU A 36 1.31 0.52 4.00
CA LEU A 36 0.41 -0.61 4.06
C LEU A 36 0.92 -1.72 3.14
N PHE A 37 1.02 -2.94 3.66
CA PHE A 37 1.43 -4.14 2.94
C PHE A 37 0.33 -5.21 2.95
N THR A 38 0.34 -6.10 1.96
CA THR A 38 -0.53 -7.29 1.93
C THR A 38 0.22 -8.54 1.46
N THR A 39 -0.18 -9.71 1.96
CA THR A 39 0.40 -11.00 1.54
C THR A 39 0.01 -11.36 0.11
N ILE A 40 0.96 -11.88 -0.68
CA ILE A 40 0.66 -12.38 -2.03
C ILE A 40 0.36 -13.88 -2.09
N TYR A 41 0.79 -14.66 -1.09
CA TYR A 41 0.67 -16.13 -1.08
C TYR A 41 -0.31 -16.69 -0.05
N ALA A 42 -0.85 -15.85 0.83
CA ALA A 42 -1.74 -16.25 1.92
C ALA A 42 -3.14 -15.64 1.79
N MET A 43 -4.02 -16.01 2.71
CA MET A 43 -5.38 -15.48 2.81
C MET A 43 -5.34 -13.98 3.18
N ARG A 44 -5.15 -13.13 2.15
CA ARG A 44 -5.09 -11.64 2.13
C ARG A 44 -5.04 -11.00 3.53
N LEU A 45 -3.90 -11.16 4.20
CA LEU A 45 -3.57 -10.46 5.44
C LEU A 45 -2.99 -9.10 5.10
N PHE A 46 -3.09 -8.17 6.04
CA PHE A 46 -2.64 -6.80 5.89
C PHE A 46 -1.78 -6.40 7.07
N PHE A 47 -0.77 -5.59 6.79
CA PHE A 47 0.20 -5.13 7.78
C PHE A 47 0.51 -3.66 7.56
N VAL A 48 0.59 -2.88 8.62
CA VAL A 48 1.23 -1.57 8.60
C VAL A 48 2.69 -1.78 8.98
N ILE A 49 3.57 -1.35 8.09
CA ILE A 49 5.01 -1.36 8.30
C ILE A 49 5.43 0.05 8.67
N THR A 50 6.08 0.20 9.83
CA THR A 50 6.66 1.49 10.28
C THR A 50 8.17 1.40 10.24
N TYR A 51 8.82 2.31 9.52
CA TYR A 51 10.27 2.37 9.41
C TYR A 51 10.86 3.33 10.44
N ASN A 52 11.46 2.80 11.52
CA ASN A 52 12.07 3.55 12.62
C ASN A 52 13.61 3.52 12.50
N GLY A 53 14.14 4.17 11.46
CA GLY A 53 15.58 4.18 11.19
C GLY A 53 16.08 2.81 10.73
N VAL A 54 16.72 2.06 11.62
CA VAL A 54 17.22 0.70 11.33
C VAL A 54 16.16 -0.36 11.63
N ASP A 55 15.24 -0.08 12.54
CA ASP A 55 14.23 -1.03 12.98
C ASP A 55 12.96 -0.94 12.13
N ILE A 56 12.35 -2.10 11.87
CA ILE A 56 11.08 -2.22 11.17
C ILE A 56 10.06 -2.80 12.14
N HIS A 57 8.96 -2.08 12.36
CA HIS A 57 7.82 -2.57 13.12
C HIS A 57 6.72 -3.02 12.17
N VAL A 58 6.15 -4.18 12.48
CA VAL A 58 5.11 -4.82 11.66
C VAL A 58 3.88 -5.02 12.51
N GLU A 59 2.79 -4.35 12.16
CA GLU A 59 1.53 -4.44 12.88
C GLU A 59 0.44 -5.05 11.99
N PRO A 60 -0.19 -6.17 12.38
CA PRO A 60 -1.30 -6.73 11.63
C PRO A 60 -2.51 -5.80 11.71
N VAL A 61 -3.20 -5.60 10.59
CA VAL A 61 -4.41 -4.76 10.53
C VAL A 61 -5.57 -5.51 9.89
N GLY A 62 -6.79 -5.16 10.33
CA GLY A 62 -8.02 -5.75 9.80
C GLY A 62 -8.26 -5.36 8.34
N ARG A 63 -9.00 -6.22 7.62
CA ARG A 63 -9.41 -5.95 6.23
C ARG A 63 -10.21 -4.65 6.10
N ALA A 64 -11.08 -4.35 7.06
CA ALA A 64 -11.89 -3.13 7.06
C ALA A 64 -11.03 -1.87 7.24
N ASP A 65 -10.11 -1.88 8.19
CA ASP A 65 -9.21 -0.76 8.46
C ASP A 65 -8.26 -0.53 7.28
N SER A 66 -7.72 -1.60 6.71
CA SER A 66 -6.88 -1.55 5.49
C SER A 66 -7.60 -0.89 4.32
N ARG A 67 -8.88 -1.23 4.15
CA ARG A 67 -9.73 -0.64 3.11
C ARG A 67 -9.88 0.87 3.34
N LEU A 68 -10.16 1.28 4.57
CA LEU A 68 -10.30 2.69 4.94
C LEU A 68 -9.00 3.48 4.74
N LEU A 69 -7.85 2.90 5.09
CA LEU A 69 -6.53 3.50 4.87
C LEU A 69 -6.28 3.81 3.39
N ILE A 70 -6.59 2.86 2.50
CA ILE A 70 -6.43 3.04 1.05
C ILE A 70 -7.42 4.07 0.51
N GLU A 71 -8.68 4.04 0.96
CA GLU A 71 -9.70 5.01 0.55
C GLU A 71 -9.32 6.44 0.96
N ASN A 72 -8.75 6.61 2.16
CA ASN A 72 -8.23 7.89 2.62
C ASN A 72 -7.03 8.36 1.79
N TYR A 73 -6.14 7.44 1.39
CA TYR A 73 -5.02 7.78 0.51
C TYR A 73 -5.49 8.18 -0.90
N LEU A 74 -6.43 7.44 -1.49
CA LEU A 74 -7.08 7.79 -2.76
C LEU A 74 -7.73 9.18 -2.72
N ARG A 75 -8.40 9.52 -1.61
CA ARG A 75 -8.97 10.86 -1.42
C ARG A 75 -7.91 11.95 -1.47
N ARG A 76 -6.80 11.77 -0.74
CA ARG A 76 -5.66 12.71 -0.74
C ARG A 76 -5.07 12.89 -2.14
N LEU A 77 -4.86 11.80 -2.88
CA LEU A 77 -4.33 11.87 -4.25
C LEU A 77 -5.27 12.65 -5.19
N ARG A 78 -6.59 12.49 -5.04
CA ARG A 78 -7.59 13.24 -5.80
C ARG A 78 -7.55 14.73 -5.47
N GLU A 79 -7.44 15.09 -4.20
CA GLU A 79 -7.34 16.48 -3.72
C GLU A 79 -6.07 17.16 -4.21
N GLN A 80 -4.94 16.43 -4.25
CA GLN A 80 -3.66 16.91 -4.77
C GLN A 80 -3.59 16.96 -6.30
N GLY A 81 -4.61 16.46 -7.01
CA GLY A 81 -4.61 16.39 -8.47
C GLY A 81 -3.65 15.34 -9.05
N ASN A 82 -3.11 14.43 -8.23
CA ASN A 82 -2.18 13.39 -8.69
C ASN A 82 -2.95 12.20 -9.32
N LEU A 83 -3.49 12.45 -10.51
CA LEU A 83 -4.39 11.51 -11.20
C LEU A 83 -3.68 10.23 -11.67
N GLN A 84 -2.37 10.29 -11.96
CA GLN A 84 -1.62 9.10 -12.38
C GLN A 84 -1.49 8.11 -11.25
N GLU A 85 -1.06 8.58 -10.07
CA GLU A 85 -0.92 7.72 -8.89
C GLU A 85 -2.28 7.25 -8.39
N TYR A 86 -3.29 8.13 -8.40
CA TYR A 86 -4.67 7.76 -8.07
C TYR A 86 -5.16 6.55 -8.87
N LYS A 87 -4.95 6.53 -10.19
CA LYS A 87 -5.37 5.40 -11.05
C LYS A 87 -4.66 4.10 -10.70
N LYS A 88 -3.36 4.15 -10.39
CA LYS A 88 -2.58 2.97 -10.01
C LYS A 88 -3.10 2.37 -8.71
N ILE A 89 -3.26 3.20 -7.67
CA ILE A 89 -3.78 2.78 -6.37
C ILE A 89 -5.21 2.27 -6.51
N LEU A 90 -6.05 2.91 -7.33
CA LEU A 90 -7.43 2.47 -7.55
C LEU A 90 -7.48 1.08 -8.20
N CYS A 91 -6.63 0.81 -9.19
CA CYS A 91 -6.51 -0.50 -9.82
C CYS A 91 -6.15 -1.58 -8.79
N ARG A 92 -5.13 -1.31 -7.96
CA ARG A 92 -4.71 -2.23 -6.90
C ARG A 92 -5.80 -2.44 -5.85
N TYR A 93 -6.48 -1.38 -5.42
CA TYR A 93 -7.63 -1.45 -4.52
C TYR A 93 -8.71 -2.38 -5.08
N GLN A 94 -9.06 -2.26 -6.36
CA GLN A 94 -10.04 -3.12 -7.02
C GLN A 94 -9.59 -4.59 -7.01
N GLN A 95 -8.32 -4.87 -7.34
CA GLN A 95 -7.76 -6.23 -7.31
C GLN A 95 -7.82 -6.86 -5.90
N ILE A 96 -7.58 -6.06 -4.86
CA ILE A 96 -7.53 -6.52 -3.46
C ILE A 96 -8.93 -6.66 -2.84
N PHE A 97 -9.86 -5.75 -3.12
CA PHE A 97 -11.15 -5.70 -2.39
C PHE A 97 -12.38 -6.04 -3.22
N GLN A 98 -12.31 -5.93 -4.55
CA GLN A 98 -13.44 -6.07 -5.46
C GLN A 98 -13.21 -7.21 -6.45
N VAL A 99 -12.92 -8.41 -5.93
CA VAL A 99 -12.83 -9.61 -6.76
C VAL A 99 -14.07 -9.67 -7.65
N LYS A 100 -13.89 -9.54 -8.97
CA LYS A 100 -14.90 -9.96 -9.93
C LYS A 100 -15.04 -11.46 -9.72
N THR A 101 -16.16 -11.90 -9.16
CA THR A 101 -16.57 -13.30 -9.25
C THR A 101 -16.57 -13.65 -10.73
N VAL A 102 -15.58 -14.42 -11.19
CA VAL A 102 -15.78 -15.22 -12.40
C VAL A 102 -16.77 -16.27 -11.97
N ALA A 103 -18.02 -16.08 -12.35
CA ALA A 103 -19.00 -17.15 -12.31
C ALA A 103 -18.46 -18.27 -13.21
N LEU A 104 -18.17 -19.41 -12.61
CA LEU A 104 -18.05 -20.69 -13.31
C LEU A 104 -19.46 -21.23 -13.56
#